data_AF-A0A2M7SQV4-F1
#
_entry.id   AF-A0A2M7SQV4-F1
#
_cell.length_a   1.000
_cell.length_b   1.000
_cell.length_c   1.000
_cell.angle_alpha   90.00
_cell.angle_beta   90.00
_cell.angle_gamma   90.00
#
_symmetry.space_group_name_H-M   'P 1'
#
loop_
_entity.id
_entity.type
_entity.pdbx_description
1 polymer ?
#
loop_
_entity_poly.entity_id
_entity_poly.type
_entity_poly.pdbx_seq_one_letter_code
_entity_poly.pdbx_strand_id
1 'polypeptide(L)'
;EKVVSLFEPHTAIIQRGKAPPRDTEFGRKVWYSEVDGGLVSEYRILPGSPPDNQDQWTVSLKHHCQLFGHPPTTATADRGVYSIANEAEAQRQQIPEIALPKPGAKTPERLAYEALPWFRAALRFRSGVEGRISVLRGPRGLRRCLNRGETGLERWVGWGVITNNLVVMATALTRRRRSRRLAAT
;
A
#
# COMPACT_ATOMS: atom_id res chain seq x y z
N GLU A 1 2.33 25.88 15.67
CA GLU A 1 1.37 25.08 14.88
C GLU A 1 1.30 25.64 13.46
N LYS A 2 1.23 24.80 12.41
CA LYS A 2 1.02 25.26 11.02
C LYS A 2 -0.40 24.90 10.61
N VAL A 3 -1.26 25.92 10.41
CA VAL A 3 -2.63 25.73 9.91
C VAL A 3 -2.61 25.82 8.39
N VAL A 4 -3.00 24.72 7.74
CA VAL A 4 -2.96 24.58 6.26
C VAL A 4 -4.33 24.85 5.63
N SER A 5 -5.40 24.59 6.38
CA SER A 5 -6.78 24.92 6.02
C SER A 5 -7.56 25.23 7.28
N LEU A 6 -8.28 26.36 7.27
CA LEU A 6 -9.19 26.73 8.36
C LEU A 6 -10.46 25.85 8.38
N PHE A 7 -10.84 25.32 7.22
CA PHE A 7 -12.06 24.50 7.07
C PHE A 7 -11.80 23.00 7.20
N GLU A 8 -10.55 22.58 6.98
CA GLU A 8 -10.12 21.19 7.10
C GLU A 8 -8.82 21.10 7.91
N PRO A 9 -8.87 21.32 9.25
CA PRO A 9 -7.68 21.43 10.10
C PRO A 9 -6.78 20.20 10.08
N HIS A 10 -7.32 19.05 9.70
CA HIS A 10 -6.58 17.80 9.59
C HIS A 10 -5.64 17.74 8.38
N THR A 11 -5.72 18.68 7.44
CA THR A 11 -4.93 18.68 6.20
C THR A 11 -3.43 18.75 6.50
N ALA A 12 -2.69 17.76 6.02
CA ALA A 12 -1.23 17.71 6.12
C ALA A 12 -0.56 18.24 4.84
N ILE A 13 0.61 18.84 5.02
CA ILE A 13 1.53 19.16 3.92
C ILE A 13 2.33 17.90 3.61
N ILE A 14 2.32 17.46 2.35
CA ILE A 14 3.01 16.27 1.88
C ILE A 14 3.99 16.70 0.80
N GLN A 15 5.29 16.61 1.06
CA GLN A 15 6.29 16.83 0.02
C GLN A 15 6.56 15.51 -0.70
N ARG A 16 6.36 15.50 -2.02
CA ARG A 16 6.69 14.36 -2.89
C ARG A 16 7.81 14.74 -3.86
N GLY A 17 8.62 13.75 -4.23
CA GLY A 17 9.73 13.92 -5.16
C GLY A 17 11.10 14.08 -4.49
N LYS A 18 12.11 13.52 -5.14
CA LYS A 18 13.52 13.57 -4.67
C LYS A 18 14.29 14.76 -5.24
N ALA A 19 13.95 15.21 -6.44
CA ALA A 19 14.60 16.31 -7.15
C ALA A 19 13.76 17.60 -7.09
N PRO A 20 14.38 18.78 -6.96
CA PRO A 20 13.67 20.06 -7.03
C PRO A 20 13.22 20.40 -8.47
N PRO A 21 12.10 21.14 -8.63
CA PRO A 21 11.19 21.57 -7.58
C PRO A 21 10.36 20.38 -7.05
N ARG A 22 10.26 20.26 -5.72
CA ARG A 22 9.45 19.21 -5.09
C ARG A 22 7.99 19.59 -5.14
N ASP A 23 7.15 18.70 -5.64
CA ASP A 23 5.70 18.90 -5.62
C ASP A 23 5.21 18.88 -4.17
N THR A 24 4.65 20.00 -3.73
CA THR A 24 3.99 20.12 -2.43
C THR A 24 2.52 19.81 -2.61
N GLU A 25 2.10 18.65 -2.12
CA GLU A 25 0.70 18.24 -2.09
C GLU A 25 0.07 18.59 -0.73
N PHE A 26 -1.24 18.81 -0.74
CA PHE A 26 -2.04 19.04 0.47
C PHE A 26 -3.10 17.96 0.58
N GLY A 27 -3.22 17.34 1.75
CA GLY A 27 -4.24 16.32 1.98
C GLY A 27 -3.89 15.39 3.13
N ARG A 28 -4.25 14.12 3.01
CA ARG A 28 -3.97 13.10 4.02
C ARG A 28 -3.26 11.91 3.42
N LYS A 29 -2.30 11.40 4.19
CA LYS A 29 -1.59 10.19 3.84
C LYS A 29 -2.47 8.99 4.16
N VAL A 30 -2.74 8.18 3.15
CA VAL A 30 -3.48 6.92 3.31
C VAL A 30 -2.50 5.77 3.11
N TRP A 31 -2.47 4.86 4.07
CA TRP A 31 -1.75 3.60 3.99
C TRP A 31 -2.70 2.52 3.48
N TYR A 32 -2.23 1.68 2.55
CA TYR A 32 -2.99 0.55 2.02
C TYR A 32 -2.19 -0.74 2.18
N SER A 33 -2.88 -1.81 2.55
CA SER A 33 -2.36 -3.18 2.49
C SER A 33 -3.16 -3.95 1.45
N GLU A 34 -2.45 -4.57 0.51
CA GLU A 34 -3.05 -5.36 -0.56
C GLU A 34 -2.63 -6.82 -0.44
N VAL A 35 -3.54 -7.72 -0.81
CA VAL A 35 -3.32 -9.17 -0.85
C VAL A 35 -3.50 -9.70 -2.27
N ASP A 36 -3.22 -10.98 -2.45
CA ASP A 36 -3.38 -11.67 -3.72
C ASP A 36 -4.74 -11.42 -4.39
N GLY A 37 -4.71 -11.29 -5.71
CA GLY A 37 -5.89 -10.95 -6.50
C GLY A 37 -6.18 -9.46 -6.61
N GLY A 38 -5.35 -8.59 -6.03
CA GLY A 38 -5.49 -7.13 -6.19
C GLY A 38 -6.48 -6.49 -5.20
N LEU A 39 -6.76 -7.19 -4.09
CA LEU A 39 -7.74 -6.75 -3.10
C LEU A 39 -7.06 -5.96 -2.00
N VAL A 40 -7.63 -4.81 -1.68
CA VAL A 40 -7.22 -4.03 -0.51
C VAL A 40 -7.83 -4.69 0.72
N SER A 41 -7.00 -5.29 1.56
CA SER A 41 -7.43 -5.95 2.80
C SER A 41 -7.49 -4.99 3.98
N GLU A 42 -6.79 -3.86 3.89
CA GLU A 42 -6.71 -2.86 4.94
C GLU A 42 -6.42 -1.48 4.35
N TYR A 43 -6.97 -0.45 4.98
CA TYR A 43 -6.51 0.92 4.78
C TYR A 43 -6.48 1.67 6.11
N ARG A 44 -5.58 2.64 6.25
CA ARG A 44 -5.51 3.54 7.40
C ARG A 44 -5.26 4.97 6.93
N ILE A 45 -6.04 5.92 7.43
CA ILE A 45 -5.79 7.34 7.22
C ILE A 45 -4.85 7.80 8.33
N LEU A 46 -3.65 8.24 7.98
CA LEU A 46 -2.62 8.55 8.95
C LEU A 46 -2.77 9.99 9.46
N PRO A 47 -2.57 10.24 10.77
CA PRO A 47 -2.56 11.59 11.31
C PRO A 47 -1.31 12.34 10.82
N GLY A 48 -1.50 13.54 10.25
CA GLY A 48 -0.40 14.35 9.71
C GLY A 48 0.28 13.70 8.49
N SER A 49 1.62 13.77 8.46
CA SER A 49 2.46 13.18 7.41
C SER A 49 3.62 12.39 8.03
N PRO A 50 3.34 11.22 8.62
CA PRO A 50 4.37 10.40 9.24
C PRO A 50 5.36 9.85 8.21
N PRO A 51 6.63 9.61 8.58
CA PRO A 51 7.59 8.88 7.76
C PRO A 51 7.07 7.48 7.35
N ASP A 52 7.52 6.98 6.19
CA ASP A 52 7.13 5.65 5.68
C ASP A 52 7.63 4.48 6.56
N ASN A 53 8.73 4.67 7.29
CA ASN A 53 9.38 3.65 8.12
C ASN A 53 8.81 3.55 9.54
N GLN A 54 7.78 4.33 9.88
CA GLN A 54 7.09 4.23 11.17
C GLN A 54 6.29 2.91 11.25
N ASP A 55 5.69 2.63 12.41
CA ASP A 55 4.98 1.40 12.83
C ASP A 55 3.94 0.81 11.85
N GLN A 56 3.67 1.47 10.73
CA GLN A 56 2.72 1.05 9.71
C GLN A 56 3.01 -0.34 9.16
N TRP A 57 4.28 -0.71 8.96
CA TRP A 57 4.67 -2.06 8.54
C TRP A 57 4.18 -3.11 9.54
N THR A 58 4.61 -2.98 10.79
CA THR A 58 4.27 -3.89 11.88
C THR A 58 2.76 -3.99 12.11
N VAL A 59 2.05 -2.86 12.09
CA VAL A 59 0.59 -2.82 12.25
C VAL A 59 -0.09 -3.59 11.11
N SER A 60 0.38 -3.43 9.87
CA SER A 60 -0.20 -4.13 8.71
C SER A 60 0.02 -5.63 8.76
N LEU A 61 1.20 -6.09 9.20
CA LEU A 61 1.47 -7.52 9.37
C LEU A 61 0.58 -8.14 10.46
N LYS A 62 0.41 -7.44 11.60
CA LYS A 62 -0.49 -7.87 12.68
C LYS A 62 -1.95 -7.93 12.20
N HIS A 63 -2.41 -6.90 11.48
CA HIS A 63 -3.75 -6.87 10.91
C HIS A 63 -3.97 -8.01 9.91
N HIS A 64 -2.98 -8.32 9.06
CA HIS A 64 -3.05 -9.49 8.18
C HIS A 64 -3.22 -10.78 8.97
N CYS A 65 -2.40 -10.99 10.02
CA CYS A 65 -2.52 -12.18 10.86
C CYS A 65 -3.89 -12.28 11.54
N GLN A 66 -4.45 -11.16 12.01
CA GLN A 66 -5.80 -11.11 12.60
C GLN A 66 -6.89 -11.48 11.58
N LEU A 67 -6.75 -11.03 10.33
CA LEU A 67 -7.75 -11.24 9.29
C LEU A 67 -7.69 -12.65 8.69
N PHE A 68 -6.50 -13.21 8.49
CA PHE A 68 -6.28 -14.48 7.79
C PHE A 68 -5.92 -15.65 8.72
N GLY A 69 -5.64 -15.39 10.00
CA GLY A 69 -5.28 -16.41 10.98
C GLY A 69 -3.85 -16.94 10.86
N HIS A 70 -3.05 -16.42 9.92
CA HIS A 70 -1.66 -16.80 9.69
C HIS A 70 -0.84 -15.62 9.14
N PRO A 71 0.50 -15.62 9.26
CA PRO A 71 1.34 -14.63 8.61
C PRO A 71 1.31 -14.77 7.08
N PRO A 72 1.59 -13.69 6.33
CA PRO A 72 1.73 -13.80 4.88
C PRO A 72 2.94 -14.66 4.53
N THR A 73 2.88 -15.38 3.40
CA THR A 73 4.04 -16.13 2.89
C THR A 73 5.13 -15.19 2.40
N THR A 74 4.72 -14.07 1.79
CA THR A 74 5.59 -13.05 1.23
C THR A 74 5.08 -11.68 1.62
N ALA A 75 5.96 -10.84 2.18
CA ALA A 75 5.63 -9.47 2.55
C ALA A 75 6.60 -8.49 1.87
N THR A 76 6.05 -7.45 1.24
CA THR A 76 6.84 -6.42 0.55
C THR A 76 6.25 -5.04 0.76
N ALA A 77 7.09 -4.02 0.73
CA ALA A 77 6.69 -2.63 0.81
C ALA A 77 7.68 -1.72 0.08
N ASP A 78 7.37 -0.43 0.04
CA ASP A 78 8.23 0.56 -0.58
C ASP A 78 9.59 0.69 0.10
N ARG A 79 10.57 1.19 -0.65
CA ARG A 79 11.93 1.43 -0.16
C ARG A 79 11.97 2.34 1.07
N GLY A 80 11.01 3.24 1.23
CA GLY A 80 10.89 4.10 2.41
C GLY A 80 10.53 3.36 3.69
N VAL A 81 10.01 2.13 3.59
CA VAL A 81 9.58 1.29 4.72
C VAL A 81 10.74 0.45 5.27
N TYR A 82 11.83 0.30 4.51
CA TYR A 82 12.98 -0.47 4.97
C TYR A 82 13.58 0.11 6.26
N SER A 83 13.72 -0.76 7.27
CA SER A 83 14.56 -0.55 8.44
C SER A 83 14.97 -1.93 8.97
N ILE A 84 16.11 -2.01 9.68
CA ILE A 84 16.55 -3.27 10.32
C ILE A 84 15.48 -3.77 11.29
N ALA A 85 14.84 -2.85 12.02
CA ALA A 85 13.76 -3.16 12.95
C ALA A 85 12.54 -3.77 12.24
N ASN A 86 12.16 -3.26 11.06
CA ASN A 86 11.01 -3.76 10.29
C ASN A 86 11.28 -5.14 9.70
N GLU A 87 12.50 -5.41 9.22
CA GLU A 87 12.88 -6.77 8.79
C GLU A 87 12.88 -7.73 9.98
N ALA A 88 13.46 -7.35 11.11
CA ALA A 88 13.48 -8.18 12.32
C ALA A 88 12.07 -8.47 12.87
N GLU A 89 11.15 -7.51 12.80
CA GLU A 89 9.76 -7.73 13.19
C GLU A 89 9.04 -8.70 12.26
N ALA A 90 9.24 -8.59 10.94
CA ALA A 90 8.67 -9.53 9.99
C ALA A 90 9.22 -10.96 10.21
N GLN A 91 10.51 -11.08 10.52
CA GLN A 91 11.14 -12.36 10.90
C GLN A 91 10.55 -12.92 12.20
N ARG A 92 10.33 -12.08 13.23
CA ARG A 92 9.67 -12.50 14.48
C ARG A 92 8.25 -13.02 14.25
N GLN A 93 7.54 -12.46 13.28
CA GLN A 93 6.22 -12.94 12.84
C GLN A 93 6.30 -14.16 11.91
N GLN A 94 7.49 -14.77 11.75
CA GLN A 94 7.71 -16.00 10.99
C GLN A 94 7.33 -15.88 9.51
N ILE A 95 7.46 -14.69 8.93
CA ILE A 95 7.23 -14.47 7.50
C ILE A 95 8.41 -15.06 6.71
N PRO A 96 8.18 -16.05 5.82
CA PRO A 96 9.26 -16.71 5.09
C PRO A 96 10.00 -15.79 4.13
N GLU A 97 9.27 -14.96 3.38
CA GLU A 97 9.82 -14.13 2.30
C GLU A 97 9.60 -12.65 2.58
N ILE A 98 10.68 -11.94 2.92
CA ILE A 98 10.62 -10.51 3.27
C ILE A 98 11.36 -9.69 2.20
N ALA A 99 10.59 -8.89 1.47
CA ALA A 99 11.07 -8.09 0.35
C ALA A 99 10.96 -6.58 0.62
N LEU A 100 11.86 -6.06 1.47
CA LEU A 100 12.02 -4.62 1.73
C LEU A 100 13.28 -4.11 1.02
N PRO A 101 13.22 -3.37 -0.09
CA PRO A 101 14.43 -2.97 -0.81
C PRO A 101 15.29 -1.99 0.02
N LYS A 102 16.56 -2.32 0.27
CA LYS A 102 17.45 -1.50 1.11
C LYS A 102 17.82 -0.19 0.38
N PRO A 103 17.71 0.98 1.04
CA PRO A 103 18.18 2.24 0.50
C PRO A 103 19.70 2.40 0.64
N GLY A 104 20.31 3.15 -0.28
CA GLY A 104 21.71 3.54 -0.21
C GLY A 104 22.67 2.46 -0.70
N ALA A 105 23.91 2.50 -0.21
CA ALA A 105 24.94 1.51 -0.51
C ALA A 105 24.55 0.13 0.06
N LYS A 106 24.76 -0.91 -0.74
CA LYS A 106 24.41 -2.30 -0.42
C LYS A 106 25.68 -3.13 -0.35
N THR A 107 25.73 -4.04 0.62
CA THR A 107 26.81 -5.03 0.71
C THR A 107 26.60 -6.11 -0.36
N PRO A 108 27.65 -6.87 -0.73
CA PRO A 108 27.52 -7.99 -1.66
C PRO A 108 26.44 -9.00 -1.26
N GLU A 109 26.33 -9.30 0.04
CA GLU A 109 25.33 -10.22 0.58
C GLU A 109 23.92 -9.68 0.37
N ARG A 110 23.72 -8.37 0.57
CA ARG A 110 22.43 -7.74 0.32
C ARG A 110 22.07 -7.75 -1.16
N LEU A 111 23.04 -7.53 -2.04
CA LEU A 111 22.82 -7.61 -3.48
C LEU A 111 22.42 -9.03 -3.91
N ALA A 112 23.08 -10.05 -3.37
CA ALA A 112 22.73 -11.45 -3.62
C ALA A 112 21.31 -11.78 -3.12
N TYR A 113 20.95 -11.33 -1.92
CA TYR A 113 19.61 -11.51 -1.35
C TYR A 113 18.52 -10.82 -2.19
N GLU A 114 18.71 -9.56 -2.58
CA GLU A 114 17.75 -8.84 -3.43
C GLU A 114 17.71 -9.36 -4.89
N ALA A 115 18.71 -10.15 -5.29
CA ALA A 115 18.74 -10.80 -6.60
C ALA A 115 17.96 -12.12 -6.65
N LEU A 116 17.50 -12.64 -5.51
CA LEU A 116 16.74 -13.89 -5.44
C LEU A 116 15.47 -13.82 -6.32
N PRO A 117 15.09 -14.91 -7.03
CA PRO A 117 13.94 -14.90 -7.94
C PRO A 117 12.63 -14.50 -7.25
N TRP A 118 12.38 -15.01 -6.05
CA TRP A 118 11.17 -14.69 -5.26
C TRP A 118 11.18 -13.22 -4.80
N PHE A 119 12.36 -12.66 -4.45
CA PHE A 119 12.48 -11.26 -4.05
C PHE A 119 12.11 -10.33 -5.22
N ARG A 120 12.61 -10.66 -6.42
CA ARG A 120 12.24 -9.96 -7.66
C ARG A 120 10.76 -10.12 -8.01
N ALA A 121 10.16 -11.28 -7.73
CA ALA A 121 8.72 -11.50 -7.90
C ALA A 121 7.91 -10.61 -6.95
N ALA A 122 8.29 -10.54 -5.67
CA ALA A 122 7.66 -9.67 -4.68
C ALA A 122 7.76 -8.19 -5.07
N LEU A 123 8.93 -7.72 -5.55
CA LEU A 123 9.06 -6.35 -6.05
C LEU A 123 8.21 -6.06 -7.29
N ARG A 124 8.03 -7.05 -8.19
CA ARG A 124 7.12 -6.92 -9.34
C ARG A 124 5.66 -6.83 -8.89
N PHE A 125 5.27 -7.64 -7.90
CA PHE A 125 3.96 -7.53 -7.27
C PHE A 125 3.72 -6.12 -6.69
N ARG A 126 4.69 -5.61 -5.91
CA ARG A 126 4.68 -4.25 -5.35
C ARG A 126 4.54 -3.17 -6.43
N SER A 127 5.30 -3.25 -7.52
CA SER A 127 5.16 -2.31 -8.64
C SER A 127 3.77 -2.36 -9.29
N GLY A 128 3.10 -3.52 -9.27
CA GLY A 128 1.70 -3.62 -9.66
C GLY A 128 0.75 -2.86 -8.74
N VAL A 129 1.05 -2.79 -7.43
CA VAL A 129 0.27 -2.02 -6.44
C VAL A 129 0.30 -0.53 -6.77
N GLU A 130 1.43 0.01 -7.22
CA GLU A 130 1.53 1.43 -7.64
C GLU A 130 0.53 1.76 -8.77
N GLY A 131 0.41 0.86 -9.75
CA GLY A 131 -0.60 0.98 -10.81
C GLY A 131 -2.04 0.95 -10.27
N ARG A 132 -2.31 0.10 -9.27
CA ARG A 132 -3.63 0.00 -8.62
C ARG A 132 -3.95 1.20 -7.72
N ILE A 133 -2.95 1.78 -7.06
CA ILE A 133 -3.10 3.06 -6.35
C ILE A 133 -3.47 4.18 -7.33
N SER A 134 -2.89 4.19 -8.54
CA SER A 134 -3.28 5.15 -9.58
C SER A 134 -4.75 5.01 -9.98
N VAL A 135 -5.25 3.77 -10.09
CA VAL A 135 -6.67 3.49 -10.32
C VAL A 135 -7.52 4.04 -9.17
N LEU A 136 -7.15 3.73 -7.92
CA LEU A 136 -7.82 4.25 -6.73
C LEU A 136 -7.92 5.79 -6.73
N ARG A 137 -6.82 6.48 -7.06
CA ARG A 137 -6.80 7.95 -7.10
C ARG A 137 -7.65 8.52 -8.23
N GLY A 138 -7.49 8.03 -9.46
CA GLY A 138 -8.17 8.58 -10.64
C GLY A 138 -9.59 8.05 -10.78
N PRO A 139 -9.80 6.92 -11.49
CA PRO A 139 -11.11 6.32 -11.74
C PRO A 139 -12.01 6.13 -10.52
N ARG A 140 -11.46 5.91 -9.33
CA ARG A 140 -12.24 5.66 -8.11
C ARG A 140 -12.44 6.92 -7.25
N GLY A 141 -12.00 8.09 -7.73
CA GLY A 141 -12.32 9.39 -7.13
C GLY A 141 -11.54 9.74 -5.87
N LEU A 142 -10.46 9.01 -5.51
CA LEU A 142 -9.69 9.31 -4.30
C LEU A 142 -8.65 10.42 -4.46
N ARG A 143 -8.56 11.04 -5.65
CA ARG A 143 -7.68 12.22 -5.87
C ARG A 143 -8.15 13.44 -5.09
N ARG A 144 -9.46 13.59 -4.87
CA ARG A 144 -10.06 14.72 -4.14
C ARG A 144 -11.24 14.23 -3.32
N CYS A 145 -11.19 14.46 -2.01
CA CYS A 145 -12.34 14.25 -1.14
C CYS A 145 -13.30 15.44 -1.30
N LEU A 146 -14.58 15.16 -1.53
CA LEU A 146 -15.63 16.17 -1.58
C LEU A 146 -16.39 16.29 -0.25
N ASN A 147 -16.28 15.28 0.61
CA ASN A 147 -16.83 15.31 1.96
C ASN A 147 -15.98 16.20 2.86
N ARG A 148 -16.63 16.83 3.84
CA ARG A 148 -15.99 17.69 4.83
C ARG A 148 -15.67 16.96 6.12
N GLY A 149 -14.61 17.38 6.80
CA GLY A 149 -14.22 16.87 8.11
C GLY A 149 -13.61 15.46 8.09
N GLU A 150 -13.02 15.07 9.23
CA GLU A 150 -12.29 13.79 9.40
C GLU A 150 -13.17 12.59 9.05
N THR A 151 -14.37 12.52 9.64
CA THR A 151 -15.33 11.43 9.39
C THR A 151 -15.81 11.42 7.93
N GLY A 152 -15.91 12.60 7.30
CA GLY A 152 -16.26 12.71 5.89
C GLY A 152 -15.19 12.10 4.99
N LEU A 153 -13.93 12.38 5.28
CA LEU A 153 -12.77 11.81 4.60
C LEU A 153 -12.69 10.30 4.79
N GLU A 154 -12.86 9.80 6.02
CA GLU A 154 -12.86 8.36 6.32
C GLU A 154 -13.90 7.61 5.49
N ARG A 155 -15.13 8.13 5.46
CA ARG A 155 -16.21 7.58 4.63
C ARG A 155 -15.84 7.62 3.15
N TRP A 156 -15.28 8.71 2.65
CA TRP A 156 -14.90 8.87 1.24
C TRP A 156 -13.86 7.82 0.81
N VAL A 157 -12.79 7.68 1.60
CA VAL A 157 -11.74 6.69 1.36
C VAL A 157 -12.30 5.28 1.43
N GLY A 158 -13.08 4.95 2.46
CA GLY A 158 -13.69 3.64 2.64
C GLY A 158 -14.56 3.22 1.45
N TRP A 159 -15.43 4.11 0.97
CA TRP A 159 -16.25 3.84 -0.22
C TRP A 159 -15.42 3.63 -1.49
N GLY A 160 -14.35 4.40 -1.67
CA GLY A 160 -13.43 4.21 -2.81
C GLY A 160 -12.75 2.83 -2.79
N VAL A 161 -12.32 2.38 -1.61
CA VAL A 161 -11.71 1.06 -1.37
C VAL A 161 -12.72 -0.07 -1.60
N ILE A 162 -13.90 0.00 -0.97
CA ILE A 162 -14.96 -1.00 -1.14
C ILE A 162 -15.29 -1.16 -2.63
N THR A 163 -15.53 -0.05 -3.29
CA THR A 163 -15.91 -0.06 -4.69
C THR A 163 -14.74 -0.61 -5.55
N ASN A 164 -13.48 -0.45 -5.14
CA ASN A 164 -12.32 -0.98 -5.86
C ASN A 164 -12.29 -2.50 -5.78
N ASN A 165 -12.44 -3.03 -4.57
CA ASN A 165 -12.52 -4.47 -4.36
C ASN A 165 -13.69 -5.06 -5.16
N LEU A 166 -14.86 -4.40 -5.20
CA LEU A 166 -16.00 -4.85 -6.02
C LEU A 166 -15.65 -4.94 -7.51
N VAL A 167 -15.00 -3.92 -8.08
CA VAL A 167 -14.59 -3.92 -9.50
C VAL A 167 -13.53 -4.99 -9.78
N VAL A 168 -12.56 -5.16 -8.88
CA VAL A 168 -11.52 -6.19 -8.99
C VAL A 168 -12.15 -7.58 -8.99
N MET A 169 -13.05 -7.87 -8.05
CA MET A 169 -13.78 -9.13 -7.98
C MET A 169 -14.62 -9.38 -9.24
N ALA A 170 -15.41 -8.39 -9.68
CA ALA A 170 -16.24 -8.50 -10.87
C ALA A 170 -15.41 -8.78 -12.14
N THR A 171 -14.26 -8.12 -12.28
CA THR A 171 -13.32 -8.32 -13.39
C THR A 171 -12.74 -9.73 -13.36
N ALA A 172 -12.31 -10.21 -12.19
CA ALA A 172 -11.77 -11.55 -12.02
C ALA A 172 -12.82 -12.63 -12.34
N LEU A 173 -14.06 -12.47 -11.87
CA LEU A 173 -15.16 -13.38 -12.17
C LEU A 173 -15.49 -13.42 -13.67
N THR A 174 -15.50 -12.25 -14.33
CA THR A 174 -15.76 -12.15 -15.77
C THR A 174 -14.68 -12.85 -16.58
N ARG A 175 -13.39 -12.65 -16.22
CA ARG A 175 -12.26 -13.35 -16.85
C ARG A 175 -12.37 -14.86 -16.69
N ARG A 176 -12.62 -15.35 -15.46
CA ARG A 176 -12.80 -16.78 -15.18
C ARG A 176 -13.94 -17.39 -16.00
N ARG A 177 -15.09 -16.71 -16.11
CA ARG A 177 -16.23 -17.15 -16.93
C ARG A 177 -15.85 -17.24 -18.41
N ARG A 178 -15.13 -16.26 -18.94
CA ARG A 178 -14.66 -16.25 -20.34
C ARG A 178 -13.69 -17.40 -20.61
N SER A 179 -12.71 -17.63 -19.73
CA SER A 179 -11.76 -18.75 -19.87
C SER A 179 -12.46 -20.10 -19.83
N ARG A 180 -13.45 -20.30 -18.95
CA ARG A 180 -14.25 -21.54 -18.90
C ARG A 180 -15.05 -21.78 -20.17
N ARG A 181 -15.63 -20.73 -20.76
CA ARG A 181 -16.36 -20.85 -22.04
C ARG A 181 -15.44 -21.27 -23.18
N LEU A 182 -14.25 -20.65 -23.28
CA LEU A 182 -13.26 -20.99 -24.31
C LEU A 182 -12.70 -22.41 -24.16
N ALA A 183 -12.62 -22.94 -22.93
CA ALA A 183 -12.16 -24.31 -22.70
C ALA A 183 -13.24 -25.37 -22.97
N ALA A 184 -14.50 -24.96 -23.12
CA ALA A 184 -15.65 -25.86 -23.38
C ALA A 184 -16.07 -25.88 -24.86
N THR A 185 -15.40 -25.10 -25.71
CA THR A 185 -15.53 -25.07 -27.18
C THR A 185 -14.33 -25.71 -27.82
#